data_AF-A0A5N9G1Z6-F1
#
_entry.id   AF-A0A5N9G1Z6-F1
#
_cell.length_a   1.000
_cell.length_b   1.000
_cell.length_c   1.000
_cell.angle_alpha   90.00
_cell.angle_beta   90.00
_cell.angle_gamma   90.00
#
_symmetry.space_group_name_H-M   'P 1'
#
loop_
_entity.id
_entity.type
_entity.pdbx_description
1 polymer ?
#
loop_
_entity_poly.entity_id
_entity_poly.type
_entity_poly.pdbx_seq_one_letter_code
_entity_poly.pdbx_strand_id
1 'polypeptide(L)'
;MTVVDTHTHAGVNWFEPVEMLLHQMTLNQVDHAVLIQHGRPEHGTYDHSYLYECVQRFPGKFNVIVIVDSDKKDSIRKLEEHKEKGAVGVRLTTTTRSPGPDQFAIWRKAAELDMVVSCMGSVDDFASDQFAELVSEFPQIPIIIEHLAGGGEESAFPKNGKAPLAPYSTFKKAMQLADF
;
A
#
# COMPACT_ATOMS: atom_id res chain seq x y z
N MET A 1 12.06 16.86 15.33
CA MET A 1 12.15 15.80 14.32
C MET A 1 10.75 15.24 14.17
N THR A 2 10.23 15.16 12.96
CA THR A 2 8.89 14.59 12.73
C THR A 2 9.00 13.08 12.62
N VAL A 3 8.18 12.34 13.36
CA VAL A 3 8.09 10.88 13.32
C VAL A 3 6.75 10.48 12.72
N VAL A 4 6.79 9.65 11.67
CA VAL A 4 5.60 9.17 10.97
C VAL A 4 5.53 7.66 11.03
N ASP A 5 4.42 7.11 11.50
CA ASP A 5 4.12 5.69 11.32
C ASP A 5 3.52 5.49 9.92
N THR A 6 4.32 4.95 9.01
CA THR A 6 3.98 4.90 7.58
C THR A 6 3.04 3.77 7.20
N HIS A 7 2.67 2.88 8.14
CA HIS A 7 1.80 1.75 7.83
C HIS A 7 0.99 1.32 9.05
N THR A 8 -0.23 1.85 9.15
CA THR A 8 -1.17 1.51 10.22
C THR A 8 -2.53 1.12 9.68
N HIS A 9 -3.32 0.45 10.51
CA HIS A 9 -4.71 0.14 10.23
C HIS A 9 -5.58 0.60 11.40
N ALA A 10 -6.79 1.05 11.10
CA ALA A 10 -7.83 1.33 12.08
C ALA A 10 -9.18 0.93 11.50
N GLY A 11 -10.11 0.50 12.36
CA GLY A 11 -11.41 0.02 11.91
C GLY A 11 -12.40 -0.12 13.06
N VAL A 12 -13.64 -0.46 12.72
CA VAL A 12 -14.72 -0.76 13.69
C VAL A 12 -15.12 -2.25 13.65
N ASN A 13 -14.32 -3.08 12.98
CA ASN A 13 -14.61 -4.49 12.75
C ASN A 13 -13.37 -5.39 12.94
N TRP A 14 -12.39 -5.31 12.05
CA TRP A 14 -11.19 -6.15 12.00
C TRP A 14 -10.04 -5.52 12.79
N PHE A 15 -9.99 -4.19 12.86
CA PHE A 15 -8.99 -3.45 13.63
C PHE A 15 -9.63 -2.70 14.79
N GLU A 16 -8.79 -2.31 15.74
CA GLU A 16 -9.17 -1.41 16.81
C GLU A 16 -9.54 -0.02 16.26
N PRO A 17 -10.38 0.74 16.97
CA PRO A 17 -10.69 2.12 16.62
C PRO A 17 -9.45 3.02 16.62
N VAL A 18 -9.48 4.09 15.83
CA VAL A 18 -8.37 5.03 15.63
C VAL A 18 -7.87 5.67 16.93
N GLU A 19 -8.71 5.77 17.96
CA GLU A 19 -8.36 6.31 19.28
C GLU A 19 -7.28 5.48 19.97
N MET A 20 -7.28 4.15 19.75
CA MET A 20 -6.23 3.28 20.28
C MET A 20 -4.88 3.59 19.60
N LEU A 21 -4.89 3.80 18.28
CA LEU A 21 -3.71 4.23 17.54
C LEU A 21 -3.23 5.61 18.02
N LEU A 22 -4.13 6.59 18.19
CA LEU A 22 -3.78 7.92 18.70
C LEU A 22 -3.15 7.87 20.09
N HIS A 23 -3.67 7.01 20.96
CA HIS A 23 -3.10 6.81 22.28
C HIS A 23 -1.67 6.27 22.19
N GLN A 24 -1.44 5.25 21.34
CA GLN A 24 -0.10 4.70 21.10
C GLN A 24 0.84 5.73 20.47
N MET A 25 0.38 6.49 19.48
CA MET A 25 1.16 7.57 18.88
C MET A 25 1.60 8.59 19.93
N THR A 26 0.69 8.97 20.84
CA THR A 26 0.99 9.92 21.92
C THR A 26 2.04 9.38 22.88
N LEU A 27 1.90 8.12 23.33
CA LEU A 27 2.86 7.48 24.24
C LEU A 27 4.25 7.34 23.62
N ASN A 28 4.31 7.10 22.30
CA ASN A 28 5.56 6.86 21.58
C ASN A 28 6.09 8.09 20.82
N GLN A 29 5.47 9.27 21.00
CA GLN A 29 5.88 10.51 20.35
C GLN A 29 5.90 10.42 18.81
N VAL A 30 4.88 9.75 18.24
CA VAL A 30 4.64 9.70 16.80
C VAL A 30 3.72 10.87 16.41
N ASP A 31 4.14 11.69 15.46
CA ASP A 31 3.44 12.91 15.07
C ASP A 31 2.24 12.65 14.16
N HIS A 32 2.44 11.75 13.18
CA HIS A 32 1.49 11.42 12.12
C HIS A 32 1.47 9.92 11.82
N ALA A 33 0.38 9.41 11.25
CA ALA A 33 0.31 8.05 10.75
C ALA A 33 -0.40 7.96 9.39
N VAL A 34 -0.06 6.93 8.62
CA VAL A 34 -0.75 6.59 7.38
C VAL A 34 -1.70 5.44 7.64
N LEU A 35 -3.00 5.68 7.47
CA LEU A 35 -4.05 4.68 7.55
C LEU A 35 -4.17 3.98 6.21
N ILE A 36 -3.72 2.73 6.15
CA ILE A 36 -3.80 1.89 4.96
C ILE A 36 -5.09 1.06 5.03
N GLN A 37 -5.89 1.08 3.98
CA GLN A 37 -7.07 0.23 3.90
C GLN A 37 -6.68 -1.24 4.02
N HIS A 38 -7.40 -1.94 4.88
CA HIS A 38 -7.12 -3.33 5.19
C HIS A 38 -7.74 -4.31 4.19
N GLY A 39 -7.24 -5.54 4.23
CA GLY A 39 -7.59 -6.59 3.27
C GLY A 39 -6.62 -6.62 2.08
N ARG A 40 -6.74 -7.66 1.26
CA ARG A 40 -5.98 -7.73 -0.01
C ARG A 40 -6.67 -6.84 -1.05
N PRO A 41 -5.94 -6.06 -1.89
CA PRO A 41 -6.55 -5.23 -2.92
C PRO A 41 -7.56 -5.96 -3.81
N GLU A 42 -7.37 -7.26 -4.07
CA GLU A 42 -8.27 -8.05 -4.93
C GLU A 42 -9.58 -8.45 -4.25
N HIS A 43 -9.61 -8.55 -2.92
CA HIS A 43 -10.73 -9.11 -2.14
C HIS A 43 -11.06 -8.30 -0.88
N GLY A 44 -10.62 -7.04 -0.84
CA GLY A 44 -10.65 -6.23 0.37
C GLY A 44 -11.96 -5.50 0.57
N THR A 45 -12.01 -4.71 1.64
CA THR A 45 -13.13 -3.82 1.92
C THR A 45 -12.90 -2.48 1.20
N TYR A 46 -13.77 -2.15 0.24
CA TYR A 46 -13.70 -0.91 -0.53
C TYR A 46 -14.50 0.24 0.09
N ASP A 47 -14.94 0.10 1.35
CA ASP A 47 -15.56 1.17 2.11
C ASP A 47 -14.50 1.83 3.02
N HIS A 48 -14.10 3.04 2.63
CA HIS A 48 -13.11 3.85 3.33
C HIS A 48 -13.75 4.92 4.21
N SER A 49 -15.08 4.91 4.39
CA SER A 49 -15.82 5.97 5.09
C SER A 49 -15.27 6.21 6.50
N TYR A 50 -14.93 5.15 7.22
CA TYR A 50 -14.30 5.25 8.53
C TYR A 50 -12.91 5.91 8.49
N LEU A 51 -12.08 5.57 7.50
CA LEU A 51 -10.75 6.18 7.37
C LEU A 51 -10.85 7.69 7.06
N TYR A 52 -11.78 8.07 6.18
CA TYR A 52 -12.03 9.49 5.91
C TYR A 52 -12.60 10.22 7.12
N GLU A 53 -13.49 9.59 7.89
CA GLU A 53 -13.97 10.13 9.17
C GLU A 53 -12.80 10.36 10.14
N CYS A 54 -11.84 9.43 10.23
CA CYS A 54 -10.65 9.58 11.07
C CYS A 54 -9.82 10.82 10.69
N VAL A 55 -9.59 11.04 9.39
CA VAL A 55 -8.89 12.25 8.90
C VAL A 55 -9.64 13.52 9.27
N GLN A 56 -10.97 13.53 9.13
CA GLN A 56 -11.80 14.69 9.47
C GLN A 56 -11.82 14.97 10.97
N ARG A 57 -11.91 13.94 11.80
CA ARG A 57 -11.96 14.05 13.27
C ARG A 57 -10.63 14.46 13.89
N PHE A 58 -9.52 14.10 13.24
CA PHE A 58 -8.17 14.40 13.73
C PHE A 58 -7.34 15.10 12.64
N PRO A 59 -7.66 16.36 12.30
CA PRO A 59 -6.99 17.08 11.22
C PRO A 59 -5.47 17.12 11.41
N GLY A 60 -4.74 16.80 10.36
CA GLY A 60 -3.28 16.78 10.36
C GLY A 60 -2.65 15.59 11.08
N LYS A 61 -3.41 14.61 11.59
CA LYS A 61 -2.85 13.38 12.20
C LYS A 61 -2.70 12.24 11.21
N PHE A 62 -3.59 12.15 10.23
CA PHE A 62 -3.68 10.99 9.36
C PHE A 62 -3.68 11.36 7.89
N ASN A 63 -3.04 10.49 7.10
CA ASN A 63 -3.23 10.37 5.66
C ASN A 63 -3.83 8.99 5.34
N VAL A 64 -4.50 8.85 4.20
CA VAL A 64 -5.18 7.60 3.82
C VAL A 64 -4.59 7.04 2.52
N ILE A 65 -4.29 5.75 2.55
CA ILE A 65 -4.02 4.93 1.36
C ILE A 65 -5.21 3.99 1.16
N VAL A 66 -5.87 4.11 0.00
CA VAL A 66 -7.08 3.36 -0.33
C VAL A 66 -6.76 2.06 -1.06
N ILE A 67 -7.75 1.19 -1.24
CA ILE A 67 -7.71 0.07 -2.19
C ILE A 67 -8.90 0.23 -3.14
N VAL A 68 -8.73 -0.20 -4.39
CA VAL A 68 -9.81 -0.26 -5.38
C VAL A 68 -9.81 -1.63 -6.05
N ASP A 69 -10.98 -2.12 -6.43
CA ASP A 69 -11.13 -3.38 -7.17
C ASP A 69 -10.62 -3.16 -8.60
N SER A 70 -9.37 -3.54 -8.89
CA SER A 70 -8.74 -3.26 -10.18
C SER A 70 -9.42 -3.98 -11.35
N ASP A 71 -10.13 -5.08 -11.10
CA ASP A 71 -10.81 -5.88 -12.13
C ASP A 71 -12.11 -5.23 -12.61
N LYS A 72 -12.62 -4.22 -11.89
CA LYS A 72 -13.80 -3.47 -12.31
C LYS A 72 -13.43 -2.41 -13.34
N LYS A 73 -14.34 -2.22 -14.31
CA LYS A 73 -14.20 -1.22 -15.36
C LYS A 73 -14.20 0.23 -14.83
N ASP A 74 -14.76 0.46 -13.64
CA ASP A 74 -14.83 1.76 -12.98
C ASP A 74 -13.68 2.00 -11.98
N SER A 75 -12.71 1.09 -11.87
CA SER A 75 -11.59 1.18 -10.92
C SER A 75 -10.81 2.49 -11.03
N ILE A 76 -10.54 2.92 -12.25
CA ILE A 76 -9.85 4.18 -12.58
C ILE A 76 -10.62 5.39 -12.06
N ARG A 77 -11.93 5.44 -12.34
CA ARG A 77 -12.81 6.51 -11.86
C ARG A 77 -12.89 6.53 -10.34
N LYS A 78 -12.99 5.36 -9.70
CA LYS A 78 -12.99 5.27 -8.23
C LYS A 78 -11.69 5.78 -7.63
N LEU A 79 -10.55 5.49 -8.26
CA LEU A 79 -9.26 6.01 -7.82
C LEU A 79 -9.22 7.55 -7.87
N GLU A 80 -9.75 8.16 -8.94
CA GLU A 80 -9.92 9.61 -9.05
C GLU A 80 -10.82 10.17 -7.94
N GLU A 81 -11.98 9.55 -7.70
CA GLU A 81 -12.91 9.94 -6.62
C GLU A 81 -12.24 9.85 -5.23
N HIS A 82 -11.35 8.88 -5.01
CA HIS A 82 -10.59 8.78 -3.76
C HIS A 82 -9.53 9.86 -3.61
N LYS A 83 -8.85 10.24 -4.70
CA LYS A 83 -7.91 11.38 -4.71
C LYS A 83 -8.63 12.69 -4.39
N GLU A 84 -9.80 12.93 -4.98
CA GLU A 84 -10.62 14.11 -4.70
C GLU A 84 -11.06 14.19 -3.22
N LYS A 85 -11.27 13.04 -2.58
CA LYS A 85 -11.58 12.93 -1.14
C LYS A 85 -10.35 13.06 -0.23
N GLY A 86 -9.16 13.26 -0.80
CA GLY A 86 -7.92 13.46 -0.06
C GLY A 86 -7.09 12.20 0.22
N ALA A 87 -7.36 11.08 -0.45
CA ALA A 87 -6.44 9.95 -0.41
C ALA A 87 -5.08 10.34 -1.03
N VAL A 88 -3.99 9.97 -0.38
CA VAL A 88 -2.63 10.29 -0.84
C VAL A 88 -2.00 9.17 -1.65
N GLY A 89 -2.61 7.98 -1.62
CA GLY A 89 -2.04 6.79 -2.24
C GLY A 89 -3.05 5.67 -2.42
N VAL A 90 -2.61 4.63 -3.12
CA VAL A 90 -3.36 3.40 -3.36
C VAL A 90 -2.50 2.19 -2.99
N ARG A 91 -3.11 1.18 -2.40
CA ARG A 91 -2.47 -0.11 -2.13
C ARG A 91 -2.71 -1.05 -3.29
N LEU A 92 -1.64 -1.55 -3.90
CA LEU A 92 -1.68 -2.49 -5.02
C LEU A 92 -0.81 -3.71 -4.70
N THR A 93 -1.01 -4.80 -5.42
CA THR A 93 -0.07 -5.93 -5.44
C THR A 93 0.84 -5.87 -6.64
N THR A 94 1.99 -6.52 -6.57
CA THR A 94 2.93 -6.68 -7.71
C THR A 94 2.25 -7.21 -8.98
N THR A 95 1.21 -8.03 -8.81
CA THR A 95 0.41 -8.65 -9.87
C THR A 95 -0.84 -7.87 -10.26
N THR A 96 -1.12 -6.72 -9.63
CA THR A 96 -2.31 -5.93 -9.94
C THR A 96 -2.27 -5.46 -11.39
N ARG A 97 -3.35 -5.72 -12.13
CA ARG A 97 -3.56 -5.30 -13.53
C ARG A 97 -4.98 -4.76 -13.71
N SER A 98 -5.15 -3.90 -14.69
CA SER A 98 -6.47 -3.42 -15.13
C SER A 98 -7.07 -4.33 -16.21
N PRO A 99 -8.40 -4.41 -16.33
CA PRO A 99 -9.06 -5.11 -17.42
C PRO A 99 -8.84 -4.38 -18.76
N GLY A 100 -8.80 -5.15 -19.85
CA GLY A 100 -8.68 -4.61 -21.19
C GLY A 100 -7.24 -4.67 -21.74
N PRO A 101 -6.98 -3.97 -22.86
CA PRO A 101 -5.70 -4.08 -23.57
C PRO A 101 -4.55 -3.39 -22.83
N ASP A 102 -4.86 -2.37 -22.04
CA ASP A 102 -3.89 -1.62 -21.24
C ASP A 102 -3.89 -2.12 -19.80
N GLN A 103 -3.09 -3.16 -19.57
CA GLN A 103 -3.06 -3.85 -18.28
C GLN A 103 -2.44 -2.99 -17.15
N PHE A 104 -1.76 -1.90 -17.47
CA PHE A 104 -1.17 -0.97 -16.50
C PHE A 104 -1.98 0.30 -16.28
N ALA A 105 -3.23 0.38 -16.79
CA ALA A 105 -4.05 1.58 -16.66
C ALA A 105 -4.17 2.10 -15.22
N ILE A 106 -4.33 1.23 -14.22
CA ILE A 106 -4.41 1.62 -12.80
C ILE A 106 -3.11 2.22 -12.26
N TRP A 107 -1.96 1.69 -12.67
CA TRP A 107 -0.64 2.20 -12.29
C TRP A 107 -0.39 3.56 -12.93
N ARG A 108 -0.71 3.69 -14.21
CA ARG A 108 -0.62 4.96 -14.92
C ARG A 108 -1.53 6.02 -14.31
N LYS A 109 -2.76 5.64 -13.94
CA LYS A 109 -3.66 6.56 -13.25
C LYS A 109 -3.10 7.00 -11.90
N ALA A 110 -2.51 6.09 -11.12
CA ALA A 110 -1.84 6.46 -9.87
C ALA A 110 -0.70 7.46 -10.10
N ALA A 111 0.09 7.30 -11.16
CA ALA A 111 1.12 8.26 -11.56
C ALA A 111 0.54 9.62 -11.96
N GLU A 112 -0.50 9.64 -12.80
CA GLU A 112 -1.17 10.86 -13.26
C GLU A 112 -1.75 11.67 -12.09
N LEU A 113 -2.25 10.97 -11.06
CA LEU A 113 -2.83 11.58 -9.87
C LEU A 113 -1.80 11.93 -8.80
N ASP A 114 -0.50 11.72 -9.04
CA ASP A 114 0.57 11.93 -8.07
C ASP A 114 0.25 11.21 -6.74
N MET A 115 -0.04 9.91 -6.84
CA MET A 115 -0.37 9.04 -5.72
C MET A 115 0.78 8.10 -5.43
N VAL A 116 1.06 7.93 -4.14
CA VAL A 116 2.02 6.92 -3.66
C VAL A 116 1.39 5.52 -3.80
N VAL A 117 2.17 4.54 -4.22
CA VAL A 117 1.74 3.14 -4.22
C VAL A 117 2.31 2.41 -3.01
N SER A 118 1.46 1.96 -2.09
CA SER A 118 1.85 0.97 -1.08
C SER A 118 1.73 -0.42 -1.70
N CYS A 119 2.85 -1.07 -1.98
CA CYS A 119 2.87 -2.31 -2.73
C CYS A 119 3.01 -3.51 -1.81
N MET A 120 2.04 -4.42 -1.89
CA MET A 120 2.02 -5.67 -1.15
C MET A 120 2.47 -6.83 -2.04
N GLY A 121 3.27 -7.73 -1.51
CA GLY A 121 3.76 -8.90 -2.23
C GLY A 121 4.66 -9.78 -1.37
N SER A 122 5.02 -10.94 -1.89
CA SER A 122 6.05 -11.81 -1.32
C SER A 122 7.42 -11.49 -1.90
N VAL A 123 8.47 -12.06 -1.30
CA VAL A 123 9.85 -11.87 -1.78
C VAL A 123 10.05 -12.36 -3.22
N ASP A 124 9.37 -13.44 -3.62
CA ASP A 124 9.42 -13.96 -4.98
C ASP A 124 8.72 -13.01 -5.96
N ASP A 125 7.62 -12.40 -5.54
CA ASP A 125 6.89 -11.42 -6.35
C ASP A 125 7.75 -10.17 -6.60
N PHE A 126 8.37 -9.63 -5.56
CA PHE A 126 9.25 -8.46 -5.67
C PHE A 126 10.56 -8.77 -6.41
N ALA A 127 11.04 -10.02 -6.36
CA ALA A 127 12.23 -10.45 -7.10
C ALA A 127 11.92 -10.86 -8.56
N SER A 128 10.66 -10.79 -8.99
CA SER A 128 10.26 -11.17 -10.35
C SER A 128 10.71 -10.14 -11.38
N ASP A 129 11.11 -10.61 -12.57
CA ASP A 129 11.46 -9.71 -13.68
C ASP A 129 10.25 -8.88 -14.12
N GLN A 130 9.06 -9.46 -14.04
CA GLN A 130 7.78 -8.81 -14.37
C GLN A 130 7.50 -7.60 -13.49
N PHE A 131 7.84 -7.66 -12.20
CA PHE A 131 7.69 -6.50 -11.31
C PHE A 131 8.80 -5.48 -11.53
N ALA A 132 10.04 -5.90 -11.79
CA ALA A 132 11.11 -4.98 -12.16
C ALA A 132 10.80 -4.20 -13.44
N GLU A 133 10.23 -4.85 -14.46
CA GLU A 133 9.72 -4.20 -15.68
C GLU A 133 8.66 -3.15 -15.36
N LEU A 134 7.70 -3.47 -14.47
CA LEU A 134 6.67 -2.54 -14.04
C LEU A 134 7.28 -1.31 -13.35
N VAL A 135 8.20 -1.51 -12.39
CA VAL A 135 8.89 -0.39 -11.71
C VAL A 135 9.64 0.47 -12.73
N SER A 136 10.29 -0.14 -13.71
CA SER A 136 11.01 0.57 -14.78
C SER A 136 10.11 1.38 -15.72
N GLU A 137 8.84 0.95 -15.91
CA GLU A 137 7.86 1.67 -16.73
C GLU A 137 7.31 2.92 -16.02
N PHE A 138 7.31 2.93 -14.70
CA PHE A 138 6.74 4.00 -13.87
C PHE A 138 7.75 4.60 -12.87
N PRO A 139 8.91 5.11 -13.32
CA PRO A 139 9.97 5.62 -12.44
C PRO A 139 9.56 6.85 -11.62
N GLN A 140 8.47 7.52 -12.01
CA GLN A 140 7.91 8.68 -11.32
C GLN A 140 7.03 8.32 -10.12
N ILE A 141 6.55 7.07 -10.02
CA ILE A 141 5.67 6.66 -8.91
C ILE A 141 6.54 6.33 -7.70
N PRO A 142 6.31 6.97 -6.54
CA PRO A 142 6.88 6.48 -5.29
C PRO A 142 6.21 5.15 -4.92
N ILE A 143 6.95 4.05 -5.01
CA ILE A 143 6.48 2.70 -4.64
C ILE A 143 7.09 2.31 -3.29
N ILE A 144 6.24 2.16 -2.28
CA ILE A 144 6.62 1.68 -0.94
C ILE A 144 6.45 0.16 -0.91
N ILE A 145 7.54 -0.59 -0.80
CA ILE A 145 7.51 -2.04 -0.61
C ILE A 145 7.09 -2.35 0.82
N GLU A 146 5.93 -2.99 0.99
CA GLU A 146 5.43 -3.36 2.31
C GLU A 146 6.27 -4.48 2.95
N HIS A 147 6.39 -4.41 4.28
CA HIS A 147 6.97 -5.46 5.12
C HIS A 147 8.33 -5.98 4.64
N LEU A 148 9.17 -5.09 4.09
CA LEU A 148 10.50 -5.41 3.55
C LEU A 148 10.44 -6.60 2.58
N ALA A 149 9.55 -6.53 1.59
CA ALA A 149 9.35 -7.56 0.57
C ALA A 149 9.03 -8.95 1.15
N GLY A 150 8.53 -9.03 2.39
CA GLY A 150 8.27 -10.30 3.04
C GLY A 150 9.52 -11.13 3.35
N GLY A 151 10.66 -10.46 3.61
CA GLY A 151 11.93 -11.13 3.89
C GLY A 151 12.00 -11.94 5.20
N GLY A 152 10.95 -11.98 6.02
CA GLY A 152 10.89 -12.79 7.24
C GLY A 152 10.03 -14.04 7.11
N GLU A 153 10.38 -15.08 7.88
CA GLU A 153 9.68 -16.38 7.87
C GLU A 153 8.29 -16.23 8.50
N GLU A 154 7.24 -16.56 7.75
CA GLU A 154 5.84 -16.36 8.17
C GLU A 154 5.54 -14.95 8.69
N SER A 155 6.40 -13.96 8.43
CA SER A 155 6.26 -12.62 9.01
C SER A 155 5.25 -11.85 8.19
N ALA A 156 4.13 -11.46 8.80
CA ALA A 156 3.06 -10.61 8.26
C ALA A 156 2.09 -11.26 7.26
N PHE A 157 0.94 -10.59 7.09
CA PHE A 157 -0.17 -10.99 6.22
C PHE A 157 -0.13 -10.22 4.89
N PRO A 158 -0.37 -10.88 3.73
CA PRO A 158 -0.54 -12.32 3.59
C PRO A 158 0.70 -13.08 4.03
N LYS A 159 0.51 -14.23 4.71
CA LYS A 159 1.62 -15.02 5.25
C LYS A 159 2.69 -15.15 4.18
N ASN A 160 3.83 -14.51 4.43
CA ASN A 160 4.98 -14.70 3.59
C ASN A 160 5.35 -16.19 3.62
N GLY A 161 5.86 -16.69 2.50
CA GLY A 161 6.29 -18.07 2.38
C GLY A 161 7.45 -18.40 3.32
N LYS A 162 8.20 -19.45 3.00
CA LYS A 162 9.44 -19.73 3.73
C LYS A 162 10.37 -18.51 3.61
N ALA A 163 11.06 -18.17 4.71
CA ALA A 163 12.05 -17.11 4.66
C ALA A 163 13.08 -17.37 3.55
N PRO A 164 13.61 -16.29 2.93
CA PRO A 164 14.76 -16.43 2.04
C PRO A 164 15.90 -17.09 2.81
N LEU A 165 16.53 -18.11 2.23
CA LEU A 165 17.68 -18.80 2.83
C LEU A 165 18.98 -18.16 2.36
N ALA A 166 20.02 -18.22 3.19
CA ALA A 166 21.38 -17.84 2.79
C ALA A 166 21.76 -18.56 1.47
N PRO A 167 22.27 -17.85 0.45
CA PRO A 167 22.88 -16.52 0.50
C PRO A 167 21.93 -15.32 0.31
N TYR A 168 20.61 -15.53 0.47
CA TYR A 168 19.53 -14.54 0.37
C TYR A 168 19.42 -13.92 -1.02
N SER A 169 19.68 -14.71 -2.08
CA SER A 169 19.71 -14.22 -3.47
C SER A 169 18.39 -13.58 -3.90
N THR A 170 17.25 -14.20 -3.58
CA THR A 170 15.93 -13.66 -3.92
C THR A 170 15.67 -12.34 -3.22
N PHE A 171 15.96 -12.26 -1.92
CA PHE A 171 15.81 -11.03 -1.16
C PHE A 171 16.73 -9.92 -1.68
N LYS A 172 18.00 -10.23 -1.98
CA LYS A 172 18.94 -9.29 -2.61
C LYS A 172 18.41 -8.77 -3.94
N LYS A 173 17.82 -9.65 -4.77
CA LYS A 173 17.20 -9.26 -6.04
C LYS A 173 16.01 -8.33 -5.82
N ALA A 174 15.14 -8.61 -4.85
CA ALA A 174 14.07 -7.68 -4.48
C ALA A 174 14.60 -6.31 -4.02
N MET A 175 15.72 -6.27 -3.28
CA MET A 175 16.32 -5.00 -2.84
C MET A 175 16.96 -4.20 -3.98
N GLN A 176 17.30 -4.82 -5.12
CA GLN A 176 17.78 -4.10 -6.31
C GLN A 176 16.69 -3.21 -6.94
N LEU A 177 15.42 -3.36 -6.55
CA LEU A 177 14.37 -2.43 -6.94
C LEU A 177 14.62 -1.00 -6.46
N ALA A 178 15.46 -0.81 -5.44
CA ALA A 178 15.86 0.50 -4.96
C ALA A 178 16.86 1.23 -5.89
N ASP A 179 17.36 0.55 -6.94
CA ASP A 179 18.31 1.12 -7.90
C ASP A 179 17.62 1.84 -9.08
N PHE A 180 16.28 1.75 -9.19
CA PHE A 180 15.46 2.48 -10.16
C PHE A 180 15.15 3.89 -9.68
#